data_AF-A0A2W1NE31-F1
#
_entry.id   AF-A0A2W1NE31-F1
#
_cell.length_a   1.000
_cell.length_b   1.000
_cell.length_c   1.000
_cell.angle_alpha   90.00
_cell.angle_beta   90.00
_cell.angle_gamma   90.00
#
_symmetry.space_group_name_H-M   'P 1'
#
loop_
_entity.id
_entity.type
_entity.pdbx_description
1 polymer ?
#
loop_
_entity_poly.entity_id
_entity_poly.type
_entity_poly.pdbx_seq_one_letter_code
_entity_poly.pdbx_strand_id
1 'polypeptide(L)'
;MFGKKKKKKQIEGKVKLQPLDFPAKVLSVWSEAISGDEKCLQVLLKSEYRALGLFVYALYLKEDARTWLLENGYAHLMAMINGVEGNKNAIAWLDVHGFHILKNMALSADGEAAGFQWLVDNNHKDMALISKKIEHLKDEIELNNNDVHRISRD
;
A
#
# COMPACT_ATOMS: atom_id res chain seq x y z
N MET A 1 11.40 -27.35 -28.97
CA MET A 1 10.24 -26.55 -28.48
C MET A 1 9.88 -27.02 -27.08
N PHE A 2 9.15 -26.22 -26.29
CA PHE A 2 8.61 -26.45 -24.93
C PHE A 2 9.22 -25.60 -23.81
N GLY A 3 8.90 -24.30 -23.81
CA GLY A 3 8.96 -23.45 -22.62
C GLY A 3 7.61 -23.49 -21.89
N LYS A 4 7.61 -23.92 -20.63
CA LYS A 4 6.43 -24.05 -19.77
C LYS A 4 5.71 -22.69 -19.60
N LYS A 5 4.49 -22.57 -20.13
CA LYS A 5 3.59 -21.46 -19.81
C LYS A 5 3.18 -21.59 -18.34
N LYS A 6 3.58 -20.63 -17.48
CA LYS A 6 3.00 -20.48 -16.14
C LYS A 6 1.49 -20.26 -16.31
N LYS A 7 0.67 -21.23 -15.86
CA LYS A 7 -0.79 -21.08 -15.84
C LYS A 7 -1.12 -19.93 -14.88
N LYS A 8 -1.67 -18.83 -15.38
CA LYS A 8 -2.35 -17.83 -14.54
C LYS A 8 -3.48 -18.58 -13.83
N LYS A 9 -3.42 -18.67 -12.49
CA LYS A 9 -4.54 -19.13 -11.67
C LYS A 9 -5.69 -18.16 -11.95
N GLN A 10 -6.75 -18.64 -12.60
CA GLN A 10 -7.99 -17.89 -12.66
C GLN A 10 -8.55 -17.89 -11.24
N ILE A 11 -8.68 -16.71 -10.63
CA ILE A 11 -9.29 -16.55 -9.32
C ILE A 11 -10.80 -16.67 -9.54
N GLU A 12 -11.29 -17.91 -9.62
CA GLU A 12 -12.71 -18.21 -9.66
C GLU A 12 -13.25 -18.22 -8.22
N GLY A 13 -13.75 -17.06 -7.79
CA GLY A 13 -14.43 -16.87 -6.52
C GLY A 13 -14.50 -15.39 -6.15
N LYS A 14 -15.68 -14.91 -5.71
CA LYS A 14 -15.79 -13.58 -5.11
C LYS A 14 -15.06 -13.62 -3.76
N VAL A 15 -13.77 -13.26 -3.75
CA VAL A 15 -12.99 -13.16 -2.51
C VAL A 15 -13.66 -12.11 -1.61
N LYS A 16 -14.06 -12.51 -0.41
CA LYS A 16 -14.69 -11.61 0.56
C LYS A 16 -13.64 -10.61 1.05
N LEU A 17 -14.00 -9.33 1.08
CA LEU A 17 -13.11 -8.29 1.60
C LEU A 17 -12.96 -8.40 3.12
N GLN A 18 -11.73 -8.26 3.59
CA GLN A 18 -11.41 -8.19 5.01
C GLN A 18 -11.71 -6.78 5.58
N PRO A 19 -12.06 -6.67 6.87
CA PRO A 19 -12.23 -5.37 7.52
C PRO A 19 -10.88 -4.67 7.73
N LEU A 20 -10.92 -3.35 7.84
CA LEU A 20 -9.77 -2.47 8.15
C LEU A 20 -9.96 -1.78 9.50
N ASP A 21 -10.24 -2.57 10.53
CA ASP A 21 -10.33 -2.08 11.90
C ASP A 21 -9.07 -2.51 12.66
N PHE A 22 -8.12 -1.58 12.78
CA PHE A 22 -6.83 -1.83 13.41
C PHE A 22 -6.69 -1.00 14.68
N PRO A 23 -6.19 -1.59 15.78
CA PRO A 23 -5.88 -0.83 16.99
C PRO A 23 -4.85 0.28 16.72
N ALA A 24 -4.96 1.41 17.43
CA ALA A 24 -4.03 2.54 17.29
C ALA A 24 -2.55 2.14 17.45
N LYS A 25 -2.25 1.20 18.36
CA LYS A 25 -0.90 0.66 18.54
C LYS A 25 -0.38 -0.05 17.28
N VAL A 26 -1.26 -0.76 16.57
CA VAL A 26 -0.91 -1.44 15.31
C VAL A 26 -0.69 -0.44 14.20
N LEU A 27 -1.50 0.61 14.13
CA LEU A 27 -1.31 1.71 13.18
C LEU A 27 0.03 2.43 13.40
N SER A 28 0.45 2.61 14.65
CA SER A 28 1.77 3.15 14.98
C SER A 28 2.90 2.23 14.51
N VAL A 29 2.82 0.91 14.76
CA VAL A 29 3.81 -0.06 14.25
C VAL A 29 3.85 -0.06 12.71
N TRP A 30 2.70 0.07 12.06
CA TRP A 30 2.60 0.15 10.61
C TRP A 30 3.24 1.42 10.04
N SER A 31 2.99 2.57 10.67
CA SER A 31 3.68 3.84 10.36
C SER A 31 5.20 3.69 10.40
N GLU A 32 5.74 3.06 11.46
CA GLU A 32 7.20 2.88 11.57
C GLU A 32 7.75 1.87 10.55
N ALA A 33 7.00 0.80 10.27
CA ALA A 33 7.38 -0.16 9.23
C ALA A 33 7.41 0.48 7.83
N ILE A 34 6.49 1.39 7.52
CA ILE A 34 6.50 2.16 6.26
C ILE A 34 7.73 3.07 6.19
N SER A 35 8.14 3.67 7.32
CA SER A 35 9.37 4.47 7.41
C SER A 35 10.67 3.64 7.43
N GLY A 36 10.60 2.34 7.17
CA GLY A 36 11.79 1.48 7.03
C GLY A 36 12.24 0.78 8.32
N ASP A 37 11.48 0.84 9.43
CA ASP A 37 11.82 0.08 10.64
C ASP A 37 11.59 -1.42 10.43
N GLU A 38 12.69 -2.16 10.26
CA GLU A 38 12.67 -3.61 10.04
C GLU A 38 12.06 -4.39 11.22
N LYS A 39 12.25 -3.94 12.46
CA LYS A 39 11.70 -4.63 13.64
C LYS A 39 10.18 -4.52 13.64
N CYS A 40 9.64 -3.33 13.38
CA CYS A 40 8.21 -3.09 13.26
C CYS A 40 7.61 -3.89 12.10
N LEU A 41 8.29 -3.94 10.95
CA LEU A 41 7.90 -4.77 9.82
C LEU A 41 7.83 -6.26 10.20
N GLN A 42 8.86 -6.77 10.89
CA GLN A 42 8.89 -8.16 11.35
C GLN A 42 7.80 -8.47 12.38
N VAL A 43 7.46 -7.51 13.26
CA VAL A 43 6.34 -7.64 14.19
C VAL A 43 5.03 -7.82 13.42
N LEU A 44 4.76 -7.00 12.41
CA LEU A 44 3.54 -7.12 11.61
C LEU A 44 3.47 -8.47 10.89
N LEU A 45 4.54 -8.87 10.21
CA LEU A 45 4.61 -10.10 9.41
C LEU A 45 4.37 -11.38 10.22
N LYS A 46 4.69 -11.35 11.53
CA LYS A 46 4.53 -12.47 12.48
C LYS A 46 3.24 -12.40 13.30
N SER A 47 2.47 -11.33 13.17
CA SER A 47 1.21 -11.12 13.89
C SER A 47 -0.01 -11.45 13.02
N GLU A 48 -1.21 -11.34 13.59
CA GLU A 48 -2.48 -11.38 12.84
C GLU A 48 -2.61 -10.22 11.83
N TYR A 49 -1.84 -9.14 12.02
CA TYR A 49 -1.79 -7.98 11.13
C TYR A 49 -0.79 -8.15 9.97
N ARG A 50 -0.49 -9.39 9.57
CA ARG A 50 0.44 -9.72 8.48
C ARG A 50 0.16 -8.96 7.19
N ALA A 51 -1.11 -8.68 6.89
CA ALA A 51 -1.50 -7.90 5.72
C ALA A 51 -0.85 -6.51 5.68
N LEU A 52 -0.66 -5.85 6.83
CA LEU A 52 0.03 -4.55 6.92
C LEU A 52 1.53 -4.66 6.66
N GLY A 53 2.16 -5.78 7.06
CA GLY A 53 3.56 -6.04 6.70
C GLY A 53 3.72 -6.33 5.20
N LEU A 54 2.79 -7.10 4.62
CA LEU A 54 2.78 -7.38 3.18
C LEU A 54 2.42 -6.13 2.36
N PHE A 55 1.62 -5.21 2.91
CA PHE A 55 1.37 -3.90 2.32
C PHE A 55 2.68 -3.14 2.10
N VAL A 56 3.57 -3.10 3.10
CA VAL A 56 4.88 -2.45 2.97
C VAL A 56 5.68 -3.09 1.84
N TYR A 57 5.77 -4.41 1.76
CA TYR A 57 6.42 -5.08 0.62
C TYR A 57 5.74 -4.79 -0.72
N ALA A 58 4.42 -4.67 -0.74
CA ALA A 58 3.68 -4.35 -1.95
C ALA A 58 3.96 -2.93 -2.45
N LEU A 59 4.21 -1.95 -1.57
CA LEU A 59 4.71 -0.61 -1.94
C LEU A 59 6.06 -0.70 -2.68
N TYR A 60 6.95 -1.60 -2.26
CA TYR A 60 8.22 -1.91 -2.95
C TYR A 60 8.06 -2.83 -4.19
N LEU A 61 6.88 -2.87 -4.79
CA LEU A 61 6.57 -3.66 -5.99
C LEU A 61 6.86 -5.17 -5.84
N LYS A 62 6.83 -5.74 -4.63
CA LYS A 62 7.02 -7.18 -4.44
C LYS A 62 5.78 -7.95 -4.90
N GLU A 63 5.87 -8.55 -6.09
CA GLU A 63 4.77 -9.27 -6.76
C GLU A 63 4.11 -10.35 -5.89
N ASP A 64 4.88 -11.10 -5.10
CA ASP A 64 4.33 -12.12 -4.22
C ASP A 64 3.47 -11.50 -3.11
N ALA A 65 3.83 -10.33 -2.59
CA ALA A 65 3.05 -9.61 -1.60
C ALA A 65 1.76 -9.03 -2.22
N ARG A 66 1.85 -8.47 -3.42
CA ARG A 66 0.69 -7.97 -4.18
C ARG A 66 -0.32 -9.07 -4.46
N THR A 67 0.17 -10.20 -4.96
CA THR A 67 -0.63 -11.39 -5.22
C THR A 67 -1.30 -11.88 -3.94
N TRP A 68 -0.54 -11.98 -2.85
CA TRP A 68 -1.08 -12.41 -1.56
C TRP A 68 -2.22 -11.51 -1.08
N LEU A 69 -2.07 -10.18 -1.17
CA LEU A 69 -3.13 -9.25 -0.75
C LEU A 69 -4.42 -9.45 -1.54
N LEU A 70 -4.33 -9.63 -2.87
CA LEU A 70 -5.49 -9.90 -3.71
C LEU A 70 -6.16 -11.23 -3.38
N GLU A 71 -5.37 -12.30 -3.22
CA GLU A 71 -5.87 -13.64 -2.95
C GLU A 71 -6.50 -13.79 -1.56
N ASN A 72 -6.13 -12.93 -0.59
CA ASN A 72 -6.56 -13.02 0.81
C ASN A 72 -7.60 -11.96 1.22
N GLY A 73 -8.23 -11.27 0.26
CA GLY A 73 -9.35 -10.36 0.53
C GLY A 73 -8.94 -8.93 0.90
N TYR A 74 -7.69 -8.56 0.64
CA TYR A 74 -7.16 -7.20 0.84
C TYR A 74 -7.09 -6.42 -0.48
N ALA A 75 -8.04 -6.65 -1.39
CA ALA A 75 -8.10 -5.95 -2.67
C ALA A 75 -8.27 -4.43 -2.51
N HIS A 76 -8.91 -3.97 -1.43
CA HIS A 76 -9.01 -2.55 -1.09
C HIS A 76 -7.65 -1.93 -0.71
N LEU A 77 -6.77 -2.68 -0.03
CA LEU A 77 -5.39 -2.23 0.24
C LEU A 77 -4.59 -2.16 -1.05
N MET A 78 -4.74 -3.12 -1.96
CA MET A 78 -4.13 -3.05 -3.28
C MET A 78 -4.67 -1.91 -4.15
N ALA A 79 -5.97 -1.62 -4.07
CA ALA A 79 -6.55 -0.46 -4.75
C ALA A 79 -5.97 0.86 -4.20
N MET A 80 -5.73 0.95 -2.89
CA MET A 80 -5.01 2.08 -2.31
C MET A 80 -3.59 2.18 -2.88
N ILE A 81 -2.80 1.10 -2.87
CA ILE A 81 -1.43 1.09 -3.42
C ILE A 81 -1.42 1.55 -4.88
N ASN A 82 -2.31 1.00 -5.71
CA ASN A 82 -2.42 1.43 -7.10
C ASN A 82 -2.80 2.92 -7.21
N GLY A 83 -3.64 3.43 -6.31
CA GLY A 83 -3.98 4.84 -6.25
C GLY A 83 -2.78 5.73 -5.91
N VAL A 84 -1.90 5.30 -5.00
CA VAL A 84 -0.62 5.96 -4.69
C VAL A 84 0.31 6.00 -5.90
N GLU A 85 0.21 5.00 -6.77
CA GLU A 85 0.93 4.91 -8.06
C GLU A 85 0.25 5.72 -9.18
N GLY A 86 -0.72 6.59 -8.86
CA GLY A 86 -1.42 7.46 -9.81
C GLY A 86 -2.55 6.77 -10.61
N ASN A 87 -2.98 5.56 -10.22
CA ASN A 87 -4.05 4.85 -10.92
C ASN A 87 -5.42 5.43 -10.60
N LYS A 88 -5.92 6.31 -11.48
CA LYS A 88 -7.24 6.95 -11.38
C LYS A 88 -8.40 5.96 -11.31
N ASN A 89 -8.30 4.80 -11.96
CA ASN A 89 -9.35 3.78 -11.88
C ASN A 89 -9.40 3.14 -10.48
N ALA A 90 -8.26 3.01 -9.81
CA ALA A 90 -8.20 2.52 -8.45
C ALA A 90 -8.81 3.53 -7.47
N ILE A 91 -8.53 4.82 -7.64
CA ILE A 91 -9.17 5.91 -6.89
C ILE A 91 -10.70 5.88 -7.07
N ALA A 92 -11.17 5.77 -8.32
CA ALA A 92 -12.60 5.66 -8.61
C ALA A 92 -13.21 4.39 -7.99
N TRP A 93 -12.51 3.25 -8.06
CA TRP A 93 -12.96 2.01 -7.45
C TRP A 93 -13.11 2.13 -5.93
N LEU A 94 -12.14 2.76 -5.24
CA LEU A 94 -12.23 3.02 -3.80
C LEU A 94 -13.45 3.88 -3.46
N ASP A 95 -13.72 4.91 -4.27
CA ASP A 95 -14.82 5.84 -4.04
C ASP A 95 -16.19 5.17 -4.16
N VAL A 96 -16.44 4.46 -5.26
CA VAL A 96 -17.74 3.82 -5.52
C VAL A 96 -18.04 2.65 -4.57
N HIS A 97 -17.02 2.10 -3.91
CA HIS A 97 -17.18 1.06 -2.89
C HIS A 97 -17.15 1.60 -1.45
N GLY A 98 -17.12 2.93 -1.26
CA GLY A 98 -17.19 3.56 0.06
C GLY A 98 -15.88 3.54 0.86
N PHE A 99 -14.75 3.21 0.25
CA PHE A 99 -13.43 3.22 0.89
C PHE A 99 -12.83 4.63 0.92
N HIS A 100 -13.58 5.62 1.42
CA HIS A 100 -13.19 7.03 1.37
C HIS A 100 -11.92 7.33 2.15
N ILE A 101 -11.66 6.64 3.27
CA ILE A 101 -10.40 6.78 4.02
C ILE A 101 -9.22 6.37 3.13
N LEU A 102 -9.27 5.16 2.53
CA LEU A 102 -8.20 4.67 1.64
C LEU A 102 -8.04 5.53 0.39
N LYS A 103 -9.14 6.01 -0.20
CA LYS A 103 -9.12 6.95 -1.33
C LYS A 103 -8.31 8.19 -0.98
N ASN A 104 -8.61 8.82 0.15
CA ASN A 104 -7.95 10.06 0.55
C ASN A 104 -6.52 9.83 1.05
N MET A 105 -6.22 8.67 1.63
CA MET A 105 -4.83 8.27 1.89
C MET A 105 -4.04 8.11 0.59
N ALA A 106 -4.63 7.47 -0.43
CA ALA A 106 -3.98 7.30 -1.74
C ALA A 106 -3.73 8.65 -2.42
N LEU A 107 -4.72 9.55 -2.44
CA LEU A 107 -4.55 10.92 -2.95
C LEU A 107 -3.46 11.67 -2.18
N SER A 108 -3.53 11.67 -0.85
CA SER A 108 -2.51 12.33 -0.03
C SER A 108 -1.11 11.78 -0.29
N ALA A 109 -0.97 10.46 -0.43
CA ALA A 109 0.31 9.82 -0.66
C ALA A 109 0.84 9.99 -2.10
N ASP A 110 -0.03 10.35 -3.04
CA ASP A 110 0.31 10.78 -4.40
C ASP A 110 0.61 12.29 -4.49
N GLY A 111 0.70 12.98 -3.35
CA GLY A 111 1.03 14.41 -3.27
C GLY A 111 -0.18 15.36 -3.35
N GLU A 112 -1.40 14.84 -3.45
CA GLU A 112 -2.61 15.66 -3.57
C GLU A 112 -3.06 16.19 -2.19
N ALA A 113 -2.82 17.49 -1.95
CA ALA A 113 -3.11 18.15 -0.68
C ALA A 113 -4.58 18.02 -0.22
N ALA A 114 -5.52 17.92 -1.19
CA ALA A 114 -6.94 17.73 -0.90
C ALA A 114 -7.21 16.42 -0.13
N GLY A 115 -6.49 15.34 -0.45
CA GLY A 115 -6.63 14.07 0.26
C GLY A 115 -6.19 14.16 1.73
N PHE A 116 -5.07 14.85 1.97
CA PHE A 116 -4.57 15.10 3.32
C PHE A 116 -5.57 15.93 4.14
N GLN A 117 -6.04 17.04 3.56
CA GLN A 117 -6.98 17.94 4.23
C GLN A 117 -8.29 17.21 4.58
N TRP A 118 -8.82 16.40 3.65
CA TRP A 118 -10.01 15.60 3.91
C TRP A 118 -9.82 14.66 5.12
N LEU A 119 -8.66 13.99 5.23
CA LEU A 119 -8.38 13.10 6.36
C LEU A 119 -8.32 13.86 7.69
N VAL A 120 -7.70 15.05 7.70
CA VAL A 120 -7.62 15.89 8.90
C VAL A 120 -9.00 16.39 9.32
N ASP A 121 -9.79 16.90 8.38
CA ASP A 121 -11.12 17.47 8.63
C ASP A 121 -12.14 16.42 9.08
N ASN A 122 -11.95 15.16 8.66
CA ASN A 122 -12.80 14.03 9.05
C ASN A 122 -12.22 13.21 10.22
N ASN A 123 -11.31 13.80 11.00
CA ASN A 123 -10.74 13.21 12.22
C ASN A 123 -9.99 11.87 12.01
N HIS A 124 -9.34 11.71 10.86
CA HIS A 124 -8.49 10.58 10.50
C HIS A 124 -7.00 10.97 10.50
N LYS A 125 -6.55 11.66 11.56
CA LYS A 125 -5.19 12.21 11.66
C LYS A 125 -4.09 11.15 11.56
N ASP A 126 -4.31 9.96 12.15
CA ASP A 126 -3.35 8.85 12.06
C ASP A 126 -3.18 8.39 10.60
N MET A 127 -4.28 8.35 9.84
CA MET A 127 -4.27 7.98 8.42
C MET A 127 -3.60 9.07 7.57
N ALA A 128 -3.79 10.35 7.92
CA ALA A 128 -3.09 11.47 7.29
C ALA A 128 -1.58 11.42 7.53
N LEU A 129 -1.15 11.04 8.73
CA LEU A 129 0.27 10.86 9.04
C LEU A 129 0.87 9.67 8.26
N ILE A 130 0.15 8.54 8.23
CA ILE A 130 0.57 7.36 7.48
C ILE A 130 0.67 7.68 5.98
N SER A 131 -0.29 8.41 5.40
CA SER A 131 -0.22 8.77 3.96
C SER A 131 0.99 9.64 3.63
N LYS A 132 1.37 10.60 4.49
CA LYS A 132 2.60 11.39 4.29
C LYS A 132 3.87 10.54 4.40
N LYS A 133 3.88 9.50 5.24
CA LYS A 133 4.99 8.54 5.30
C LYS A 133 5.09 7.69 4.03
N ILE A 134 3.95 7.32 3.44
CA ILE A 134 3.92 6.61 2.15
C ILE A 134 4.42 7.51 1.01
N GLU A 135 4.00 8.78 0.98
CA GLU A 135 4.51 9.79 0.03
C GLU A 135 6.04 9.90 0.12
N HIS A 136 6.57 10.07 1.33
CA HIS A 136 8.01 10.17 1.53
C HIS A 136 8.75 8.92 1.03
N LEU A 137 8.23 7.72 1.33
CA LEU A 137 8.80 6.47 0.83
C LEU A 137 8.77 6.41 -0.70
N LYS A 138 7.67 6.81 -1.34
CA LYS A 138 7.54 6.85 -2.80
C LYS A 138 8.57 7.81 -3.40
N ASP A 139 8.68 9.03 -2.86
CA ASP A 139 9.65 10.03 -3.29
C ASP A 139 11.08 9.48 -3.16
N GLU A 140 11.42 8.81 -2.06
CA GLU A 140 12.71 8.14 -1.89
C GLU A 140 12.96 7.06 -2.93
N ILE A 141 11.98 6.22 -3.23
CA ILE A 141 12.09 5.18 -4.28
C ILE A 141 12.32 5.83 -5.65
N GLU A 142 11.58 6.89 -5.99
CA GLU A 142 11.72 7.61 -7.25
C GLU A 142 13.07 8.31 -7.37
N LEU A 143 13.52 9.00 -6.31
CA LEU A 143 14.84 9.61 -6.25
C LEU A 143 15.96 8.57 -6.44
N ASN A 144 15.86 7.43 -5.76
CA ASN A 144 16.83 6.34 -5.90
C ASN A 144 16.86 5.74 -7.31
N ASN A 145 15.72 5.70 -8.00
CA ASN A 145 15.63 5.21 -9.38
C ASN A 145 16.15 6.23 -10.40
N ASN A 146 15.99 7.53 -10.12
CA ASN A 146 16.43 8.63 -10.97
C ASN A 146 17.92 9.00 -10.76
N ASP A 147 18.56 8.47 -9.72
CA ASP A 147 19.99 8.67 -9.48
C ASP A 147 20.86 7.85 -10.46
N VAL A 148 21.09 8.45 -11.64
CA VAL A 148 22.01 7.96 -12.68
C VAL A 148 23.45 7.79 -12.17
N HIS A 149 23.85 8.41 -11.06
CA HIS A 149 25.20 8.27 -10.51
C HIS A 149 25.44 6.96 -9.73
N ARG A 150 24.42 6.10 -9.58
CA ARG A 150 24.60 4.70 -9.16
C ARG A 150 24.87 3.74 -10.33
N ILE A 151 24.63 4.16 -11.57
CA ILE A 151 25.00 3.44 -12.81
C ILE A 151 26.38 3.92 -13.26
N SER A 152 27.41 3.71 -12.44
CA SER A 152 28.82 3.71 -12.85
C SER A 152 29.68 3.34 -11.65
N ARG A 153 29.95 2.05 -11.48
CA ARG A 153 31.30 1.54 -11.16
C ARG A 153 31.44 0.19 -11.83
N ASP A 154 32.50 0.08 -12.63
CA ASP A 154 32.93 -1.07 -13.42
C ASP A 154 33.05 -2.37 -12.61
#